data_AF-A0A8R1TMZ4-F1
#
_entry.id   AF-A0A8R1TMZ4-F1
#
_cell.length_a   1.000
_cell.length_b   1.000
_cell.length_c   1.000
_cell.angle_alpha   90.00
_cell.angle_beta   90.00
_cell.angle_gamma   90.00
#
_symmetry.space_group_name_H-M   'P 1'
#
loop_
_entity.id
_entity.type
_entity.pdbx_description
1 polymer ?
#
loop_
_entity_poly.entity_id
_entity_poly.type
_entity_poly.pdbx_seq_one_letter_code
_entity_poly.pdbx_strand_id
1 'polypeptide(L)'
;MKVIGLSSSVSQKFSFCFFHSGIFFSILTKAVIHLFHCFRSQIPYYVVLHISILLWASLVILLLFQFLYLIPYFLTHIILFIALFIASLVGSIKISKYKPLGVNSIQVAKLHQKHLYSFIIYAYSIEIITLPMFVHACAFTICLFAACEKSYINSNFKTILDTTIYFLYEMRTIIIVFITILAFEPYRSASFLLFHQGSWITKVESIKMLKTIETKKKRSNHGVQINSDVKNNTQKCFRIRTDATLSAMLCRVTNLKIFQTLSRNIIS
;
A
#
# COMPACT_ATOMS: atom_id res chain seq x y z
N MET A 1 -19.18 -26.35 36.21
CA MET A 1 -18.54 -25.53 35.16
C MET A 1 -17.89 -26.49 34.18
N LYS A 2 -18.57 -26.84 33.08
CA LYS A 2 -18.04 -27.77 32.07
C LYS A 2 -17.07 -26.94 31.24
N VAL A 3 -15.77 -27.01 31.53
CA VAL A 3 -14.75 -26.44 30.65
C VAL A 3 -15.05 -27.02 29.28
N ILE A 4 -15.47 -26.17 28.34
CA ILE A 4 -15.68 -26.57 26.95
C ILE A 4 -14.27 -26.87 26.44
N GLY A 5 -13.83 -28.10 26.69
CA GLY A 5 -12.57 -28.60 26.19
C GLY A 5 -12.67 -28.48 24.68
N LEU A 6 -11.87 -27.59 24.11
CA LEU A 6 -11.60 -27.60 22.68
C LEU A 6 -11.25 -29.06 22.36
N SER A 7 -12.16 -29.77 21.68
CA SER A 7 -11.97 -31.20 21.44
C SER A 7 -10.58 -31.41 20.87
N SER A 8 -9.82 -32.36 21.39
CA SER A 8 -8.46 -32.67 20.94
C SER A 8 -8.38 -32.76 19.40
N SER A 9 -9.47 -33.19 18.76
CA SER A 9 -9.65 -33.22 17.31
C SER A 9 -9.57 -31.83 16.63
N VAL A 10 -10.18 -30.79 17.20
CA VAL A 10 -10.15 -29.42 16.65
C VAL A 10 -8.73 -28.85 16.75
N SER A 11 -8.07 -29.04 17.89
CA SER A 11 -6.69 -28.61 18.10
C SER A 11 -5.72 -29.29 17.12
N GLN A 12 -5.86 -30.60 16.88
CA GLN A 12 -5.05 -31.33 15.91
C GLN A 12 -5.28 -30.86 14.47
N LYS A 13 -6.53 -30.70 14.04
CA LYS A 13 -6.85 -30.18 12.69
C LYS A 13 -6.30 -28.78 12.49
N PHE A 14 -6.43 -27.93 13.50
CA PHE A 14 -5.90 -26.57 13.46
C PHE A 14 -4.38 -26.55 13.34
N SER A 15 -3.67 -27.30 14.20
CA SER A 15 -2.22 -27.42 14.17
C SER A 15 -1.72 -27.92 12.81
N PHE A 16 -2.40 -28.92 12.23
CA PHE A 16 -2.09 -29.46 10.91
C PHE A 16 -2.24 -28.40 9.81
N CYS A 17 -3.38 -27.68 9.76
CA CYS A 17 -3.59 -26.61 8.80
C CYS A 17 -2.54 -25.49 8.93
N PHE A 18 -2.18 -25.12 10.17
CA PHE A 18 -1.18 -24.09 10.43
C PHE A 18 0.20 -24.52 9.96
N PHE A 19 0.58 -25.77 10.21
CA PHE A 19 1.85 -26.34 9.79
C PHE A 19 1.97 -26.38 8.27
N HIS A 20 0.93 -26.87 7.58
CA HIS A 20 0.90 -26.91 6.12
C HIS A 20 0.89 -25.52 5.47
N SER A 21 0.12 -24.58 6.04
CA SER A 21 0.12 -23.18 5.61
C SER A 21 1.51 -22.54 5.78
N GLY A 22 2.17 -22.79 6.92
CA GLY A 22 3.53 -22.30 7.19
C GLY A 22 4.56 -22.85 6.21
N ILE A 23 4.50 -24.14 5.88
CA ILE A 23 5.37 -24.75 4.85
C ILE A 23 5.11 -24.11 3.49
N PHE A 24 3.84 -23.97 3.10
CA PHE A 24 3.48 -23.38 1.81
C PHE A 24 4.00 -21.94 1.71
N PHE A 25 3.83 -21.14 2.77
CA PHE A 25 4.34 -19.78 2.84
C PHE A 25 5.88 -19.73 2.78
N SER A 26 6.56 -20.67 3.44
CA SER A 26 8.03 -20.78 3.40
C SER A 26 8.55 -21.13 2.00
N ILE A 27 7.86 -22.02 1.27
CA ILE A 27 8.17 -22.35 -0.12
C ILE A 27 7.91 -21.14 -1.02
N LEU A 28 6.76 -20.49 -0.85
CA LEU A 28 6.38 -19.31 -1.64
C LEU A 28 7.42 -18.20 -1.46
N THR A 29 7.77 -17.85 -0.21
CA THR A 29 8.76 -16.82 0.10
C THR A 29 10.14 -17.12 -0.47
N LYS A 30 10.60 -18.38 -0.43
CA LYS A 30 11.84 -18.79 -1.09
C LYS A 30 11.76 -18.61 -2.61
N ALA A 31 10.65 -19.03 -3.23
CA ALA A 31 10.44 -18.83 -4.66
C ALA A 31 10.41 -17.34 -5.02
N VAL A 32 9.78 -16.50 -4.20
CA VAL A 32 9.78 -15.03 -4.37
C VAL A 32 11.20 -14.47 -4.31
N ILE A 33 12.00 -14.85 -3.31
CA ILE A 33 13.38 -14.38 -3.14
C ILE A 33 14.24 -14.80 -4.34
N HIS A 34 14.06 -16.03 -4.84
CA HIS A 34 14.79 -16.51 -6.01
C HIS A 34 14.38 -15.76 -7.28
N LEU A 35 13.07 -15.56 -7.49
CA LEU A 35 12.55 -14.79 -8.63
C LEU A 35 13.05 -13.34 -8.58
N PHE A 36 13.11 -12.75 -7.38
CA PHE A 36 13.67 -11.42 -7.13
C PHE A 36 15.14 -11.31 -7.54
N HIS A 37 15.95 -12.33 -7.23
CA HIS A 37 17.36 -12.33 -7.60
C HIS A 37 17.55 -12.36 -9.13
N CYS A 38 16.62 -12.98 -9.87
CA CYS A 38 16.67 -13.04 -11.34
C CYS A 38 16.19 -11.75 -12.04
N PHE A 39 15.18 -11.05 -11.52
CA PHE A 39 14.60 -9.90 -12.20
C PHE A 39 15.02 -8.57 -11.57
N ARG A 40 15.79 -7.77 -12.32
CA ARG A 40 16.14 -6.39 -11.95
C ARG A 40 14.94 -5.41 -11.97
N SER A 41 13.78 -5.86 -12.44
CA SER A 41 12.56 -5.04 -12.55
C SER A 41 11.74 -5.07 -11.26
N GLN A 42 11.14 -3.93 -10.90
CA GLN A 42 10.25 -3.81 -9.73
C GLN A 42 8.86 -4.44 -9.96
N ILE A 43 8.44 -4.60 -11.21
CA ILE A 43 7.12 -5.11 -11.58
C ILE A 43 6.83 -6.50 -10.96
N PRO A 44 7.71 -7.51 -11.09
CA PRO A 44 7.47 -8.83 -10.51
C PRO A 44 7.34 -8.79 -8.99
N TYR A 45 8.03 -7.88 -8.29
CA TYR A 45 7.90 -7.72 -6.84
C TYR A 45 6.45 -7.40 -6.44
N TYR A 46 5.84 -6.42 -7.09
CA TYR A 46 4.46 -6.03 -6.80
C TYR A 46 3.46 -7.12 -7.18
N VAL A 47 3.65 -7.76 -8.34
CA VAL A 47 2.77 -8.86 -8.78
C VAL A 47 2.80 -10.01 -7.76
N VAL A 48 4.00 -10.42 -7.34
CA VAL A 48 4.16 -11.51 -6.38
C VAL A 48 3.63 -11.12 -5.00
N LEU A 49 3.85 -9.88 -4.55
CA LEU A 49 3.28 -9.38 -3.30
C LEU A 49 1.75 -9.42 -3.33
N HIS A 50 1.13 -8.94 -4.41
CA HIS A 50 -0.32 -8.98 -4.57
C HIS A 50 -0.86 -10.39 -4.65
N ILE A 51 -0.22 -11.30 -5.39
CA ILE A 51 -0.63 -12.71 -5.46
C ILE A 51 -0.49 -13.37 -4.08
N SER A 52 0.59 -13.10 -3.35
CA SER A 52 0.81 -13.65 -2.00
C SER A 52 -0.27 -13.17 -1.03
N ILE A 53 -0.63 -11.88 -1.08
CA ILE A 53 -1.69 -11.31 -0.26
C ILE A 53 -3.05 -11.92 -0.63
N LEU A 54 -3.36 -12.06 -1.92
CA LEU A 54 -4.62 -12.66 -2.39
C LEU A 54 -4.72 -14.13 -1.98
N LEU A 55 -3.64 -14.89 -2.16
CA LEU A 55 -3.59 -16.30 -1.77
C LEU A 55 -3.72 -16.46 -0.26
N TRP A 56 -3.03 -15.62 0.52
CA TRP A 56 -3.13 -15.62 1.98
C TRP A 56 -4.54 -15.24 2.43
N ALA A 57 -5.12 -14.16 1.90
CA ALA A 57 -6.48 -13.75 2.21
C ALA A 57 -7.49 -14.84 1.85
N SER A 58 -7.32 -15.52 0.72
CA SER A 58 -8.19 -16.63 0.30
C SER A 58 -8.08 -17.84 1.23
N LEU A 59 -6.85 -18.23 1.59
CA LEU A 59 -6.60 -19.31 2.55
C LEU A 59 -7.23 -18.99 3.91
N VAL A 60 -7.12 -17.75 4.32
CA VAL A 60 -7.65 -17.26 5.59
C VAL A 60 -9.19 -17.26 5.58
N ILE A 61 -9.83 -16.82 4.50
CA ILE A 61 -11.28 -16.94 4.32
C ILE A 61 -11.71 -18.42 4.36
N LEU A 62 -10.95 -19.30 3.73
CA LEU A 62 -11.23 -20.74 3.73
C LEU A 62 -11.13 -21.35 5.14
N LEU A 63 -10.10 -20.96 5.92
CA LEU A 63 -9.98 -21.35 7.32
C LEU A 63 -11.14 -20.82 8.17
N LEU A 64 -11.54 -19.56 7.95
CA LEU A 64 -12.67 -18.96 8.64
C LEU A 64 -13.95 -19.74 8.37
N PHE A 65 -14.20 -20.09 7.11
CA PHE A 65 -15.38 -20.87 6.71
C PHE A 65 -15.38 -22.27 7.30
N GLN A 66 -14.22 -22.95 7.32
CA GLN A 66 -14.12 -24.34 7.74
C GLN A 66 -14.16 -24.51 9.27
N PHE A 67 -13.57 -23.58 10.03
CA PHE A 67 -13.49 -23.71 11.47
C PHE A 67 -14.58 -22.94 12.21
N LEU A 68 -15.21 -21.92 11.60
CA LEU A 68 -16.14 -20.98 12.28
C LEU A 68 -15.56 -20.29 13.54
N TYR A 69 -14.29 -20.56 13.88
CA TYR A 69 -13.61 -19.99 15.03
C TYR A 69 -12.79 -18.77 14.61
N LEU A 70 -13.14 -17.60 15.14
CA LEU A 70 -12.49 -16.31 14.87
C LEU A 70 -11.10 -16.21 15.51
N ILE A 71 -10.87 -16.88 16.64
CA ILE A 71 -9.63 -16.83 17.42
C ILE A 71 -8.39 -17.23 16.60
N PRO A 72 -8.35 -18.40 15.95
CA PRO A 72 -7.19 -18.81 15.16
C PRO A 72 -6.87 -17.83 14.03
N TYR A 73 -7.90 -17.24 13.42
CA TYR A 73 -7.74 -16.20 12.41
C TYR A 73 -6.97 -14.98 12.96
N PHE A 74 -7.38 -14.42 14.10
CA PHE A 74 -6.65 -13.28 14.66
C PHE A 74 -5.25 -13.62 15.13
N LEU A 75 -5.06 -14.83 15.67
CA LEU A 75 -3.74 -15.28 16.10
C LEU A 75 -2.78 -15.38 14.91
N THR A 76 -3.22 -15.89 13.75
CA THR A 76 -2.40 -15.90 12.52
C THR A 76 -1.99 -14.49 12.10
N HIS A 77 -2.91 -13.54 12.14
CA HIS A 77 -2.65 -12.15 11.76
C HIS A 77 -1.60 -11.50 12.65
N ILE A 78 -1.65 -11.71 13.96
CA ILE A 78 -0.67 -11.15 14.89
C ILE A 78 0.71 -11.75 14.71
N ILE A 79 0.79 -13.07 14.56
CA ILE A 79 2.06 -13.73 14.31
C ILE A 79 2.67 -13.21 13.01
N LEU A 80 1.84 -13.06 11.95
CA LEU A 80 2.27 -12.49 10.68
C LEU A 80 2.71 -11.02 10.84
N PHE A 81 1.98 -10.22 11.60
CA PHE A 81 2.32 -8.83 11.88
C PHE A 81 3.66 -8.70 12.62
N ILE A 82 3.87 -9.49 13.68
CA ILE A 82 5.12 -9.51 14.44
C ILE A 82 6.26 -9.96 13.52
N ALA A 83 6.06 -10.99 12.71
CA ALA A 83 7.06 -11.47 11.77
C ALA A 83 7.41 -10.42 10.70
N LEU A 84 6.40 -9.74 10.13
CA LEU A 84 6.58 -8.65 9.16
C LEU A 84 7.28 -7.44 9.79
N PHE A 85 6.96 -7.12 11.04
CA PHE A 85 7.62 -6.05 11.78
C PHE A 85 9.11 -6.35 11.98
N ILE A 86 9.43 -7.54 12.49
CA ILE A 86 10.82 -7.97 12.69
C ILE A 86 11.57 -7.98 11.36
N ALA A 87 10.98 -8.56 10.31
CA ALA A 87 11.58 -8.59 8.98
C ALA A 87 11.84 -7.17 8.45
N SER A 88 10.91 -6.24 8.67
CA SER A 88 11.06 -4.84 8.28
C SER A 88 12.12 -4.10 9.09
N LEU A 89 12.21 -4.35 10.41
CA LEU A 89 13.26 -3.79 11.26
C LEU A 89 14.65 -4.31 10.86
N VAL A 90 14.78 -5.62 10.58
CA VAL A 90 16.04 -6.20 10.10
C VAL A 90 16.40 -5.61 8.73
N GLY A 91 15.41 -5.44 7.84
CA GLY A 91 15.58 -4.77 6.56
C GLY A 91 16.06 -3.33 6.70
N SER A 92 15.48 -2.55 7.62
CA SER A 92 15.86 -1.15 7.86
C SER A 92 17.29 -1.02 8.39
N ILE A 93 17.67 -1.89 9.35
CA ILE A 93 19.02 -1.94 9.92
C ILE A 93 20.05 -2.36 8.86
N LYS A 94 19.70 -3.32 7.98
CA LYS A 94 20.61 -3.76 6.91
C LYS A 94 20.82 -2.67 5.86
N ILE A 95 19.76 -1.93 5.51
CA ILE A 95 19.83 -0.81 4.56
C ILE A 95 20.66 0.34 5.15
N SER A 96 20.54 0.64 6.44
CA SER A 96 21.33 1.71 7.07
C SER A 96 22.83 1.44 7.10
N LYS A 97 23.23 0.15 7.13
CA LYS A 97 24.65 -0.26 7.08
C LYS A 97 25.21 -0.42 5.66
N TYR A 98 24.36 -0.39 4.62
CA TYR A 98 24.79 -0.64 3.26
C TYR A 98 25.61 0.52 2.68
N LYS A 99 26.92 0.29 2.46
CA LYS A 99 27.83 1.18 1.73
C LYS A 99 28.04 0.63 0.30
N PRO A 100 27.36 1.14 -0.74
CA PRO A 100 27.67 0.72 -2.10
C PRO A 100 29.04 1.26 -2.51
N LEU A 101 29.85 0.42 -3.17
CA LEU A 101 31.11 0.84 -3.76
C LEU A 101 30.86 1.63 -5.06
N GLY A 102 31.48 2.81 -5.19
CA GLY A 102 31.71 3.48 -6.47
C GLY A 102 30.52 4.18 -7.15
N VAL A 103 29.31 4.12 -6.59
CA VAL A 103 28.12 4.85 -7.09
C VAL A 103 27.68 5.88 -6.04
N ASN A 104 26.93 6.91 -6.42
CA ASN A 104 26.32 7.90 -5.50
C ASN A 104 25.49 7.18 -4.41
N SER A 105 26.16 6.76 -3.34
CA SER A 105 25.65 5.86 -2.30
C SER A 105 24.41 6.41 -1.63
N ILE A 106 24.44 7.73 -1.45
CA ILE A 106 23.38 8.56 -0.89
C ILE A 106 22.07 8.40 -1.70
N GLN A 107 22.14 8.35 -3.03
CA GLN A 107 20.94 8.23 -3.88
C GLN A 107 20.32 6.84 -3.77
N VAL A 108 21.13 5.78 -3.82
CA VAL A 108 20.65 4.39 -3.73
C VAL A 108 20.08 4.10 -2.34
N ALA A 109 20.74 4.58 -1.27
CA ALA A 109 20.25 4.44 0.09
C ALA A 109 18.92 5.17 0.28
N LYS A 110 18.79 6.40 -0.23
CA LYS A 110 17.54 7.17 -0.17
C LYS A 110 16.39 6.49 -0.91
N LEU A 111 16.68 5.85 -2.05
CA LEU A 111 15.68 5.11 -2.84
C LEU A 111 15.21 3.84 -2.10
N HIS A 112 16.13 3.04 -1.55
CA HIS A 112 15.77 1.89 -0.73
C HIS A 112 15.00 2.26 0.53
N GLN A 113 15.40 3.35 1.21
CA GLN A 113 14.72 3.84 2.40
C GLN A 113 13.27 4.22 2.09
N LYS A 114 13.03 4.91 0.96
CA LYS A 114 11.67 5.23 0.50
C LYS A 114 10.81 3.99 0.26
N HIS A 115 11.36 2.97 -0.41
CA HIS A 115 10.63 1.73 -0.66
C HIS A 115 10.28 1.00 0.64
N LEU A 116 11.22 0.96 1.59
CA LEU A 116 10.98 0.34 2.89
C LEU A 116 9.88 1.08 3.65
N TYR A 117 9.88 2.41 3.65
CA TYR A 117 8.81 3.20 4.27
C TYR A 117 7.45 2.93 3.62
N SER A 118 7.39 2.85 2.29
CA SER A 118 6.16 2.46 1.58
C SER A 118 5.66 1.09 2.04
N PHE A 119 6.57 0.11 2.09
CA PHE A 119 6.23 -1.25 2.52
C PHE A 119 5.75 -1.28 3.97
N ILE A 120 6.44 -0.59 4.88
CA ILE A 120 6.05 -0.46 6.28
C ILE A 120 4.65 0.14 6.38
N ILE A 121 4.41 1.30 5.76
CA ILE A 121 3.11 1.97 5.82
C ILE A 121 2.01 1.04 5.29
N TYR A 122 2.22 0.39 4.15
CA TYR A 122 1.23 -0.51 3.57
C TYR A 122 0.93 -1.71 4.48
N ALA A 123 1.97 -2.43 4.93
CA ALA A 123 1.82 -3.61 5.78
C ALA A 123 1.17 -3.25 7.12
N TYR A 124 1.62 -2.18 7.77
CA TYR A 124 1.08 -1.73 9.04
C TYR A 124 -0.37 -1.28 8.95
N SER A 125 -0.72 -0.56 7.88
CA SER A 125 -2.05 0.01 7.82
C SER A 125 -3.13 -1.06 7.66
N ILE A 126 -2.83 -2.17 6.97
CA ILE A 126 -3.73 -3.33 6.92
C ILE A 126 -3.94 -3.91 8.33
N GLU A 127 -2.88 -4.01 9.12
CA GLU A 127 -2.91 -4.61 10.45
C GLU A 127 -3.59 -3.70 11.49
N ILE A 128 -3.45 -2.37 11.36
CA ILE A 128 -4.19 -1.39 12.15
C ILE A 128 -5.70 -1.51 11.93
N ILE A 129 -6.14 -1.75 10.70
CA ILE A 129 -7.56 -1.96 10.39
C ILE A 129 -8.09 -3.22 11.06
N THR A 130 -7.28 -4.27 11.19
CA THR A 130 -7.69 -5.52 11.85
C THR A 130 -7.59 -5.48 13.37
N LEU A 131 -6.91 -4.49 13.94
CA LEU A 131 -6.63 -4.40 15.38
C LEU A 131 -7.90 -4.40 16.25
N PRO A 132 -8.98 -3.65 15.95
CA PRO A 132 -10.16 -3.66 16.81
C PRO A 132 -10.89 -4.99 16.83
N MET A 133 -10.91 -5.71 15.70
CA MET A 133 -11.46 -7.06 15.65
C MET A 133 -10.68 -8.02 16.54
N PHE A 134 -9.35 -7.88 16.57
CA PHE A 134 -8.52 -8.65 17.50
C PHE A 134 -8.80 -8.30 18.96
N VAL A 135 -8.83 -7.01 19.31
CA VAL A 135 -9.13 -6.57 20.69
C VAL A 135 -10.48 -7.10 21.15
N HIS A 136 -11.50 -7.06 20.28
CA HIS A 136 -12.81 -7.66 20.56
C HIS A 136 -12.70 -9.16 20.84
N ALA A 137 -12.00 -9.92 19.98
CA ALA A 137 -11.83 -11.36 20.18
C ALA A 137 -11.07 -11.70 21.47
N CYS A 138 -10.01 -10.95 21.79
CA CYS A 138 -9.26 -11.10 23.04
C CYS A 138 -10.11 -10.79 24.27
N ALA A 139 -10.80 -9.65 24.27
CA ALA A 139 -11.66 -9.24 25.38
C ALA A 139 -12.78 -10.26 25.63
N PHE A 140 -13.41 -10.73 24.55
CA PHE A 140 -14.42 -11.78 24.62
C PHE A 140 -13.85 -13.09 25.19
N THR A 141 -12.67 -13.52 24.72
CA THR A 141 -12.00 -14.73 25.19
C THR A 141 -11.62 -14.64 26.67
N ILE A 142 -11.00 -13.54 27.10
CA ILE A 142 -10.67 -13.28 28.50
C ILE A 142 -11.95 -13.29 29.35
N CYS A 143 -13.04 -12.71 28.83
CA CYS A 143 -14.29 -12.65 29.57
C CYS A 143 -14.99 -14.01 29.70
N LEU A 144 -14.88 -14.87 28.69
CA LEU A 144 -15.32 -16.27 28.80
C LEU A 144 -14.54 -17.01 29.90
N PHE A 145 -13.22 -16.83 29.97
CA PHE A 145 -12.41 -17.45 31.03
C PHE A 145 -12.74 -16.91 32.43
N ALA A 146 -13.05 -15.62 32.54
CA ALA A 146 -13.44 -14.98 33.79
C ALA A 146 -14.93 -15.19 34.14
N ALA A 147 -15.69 -15.94 33.33
CA ALA A 147 -17.14 -16.11 33.46
C ALA A 147 -17.93 -14.79 33.55
N CYS A 148 -17.43 -13.71 32.92
CA CYS A 148 -18.09 -12.40 32.92
C CYS A 148 -18.98 -12.13 31.70
N GLU A 149 -19.30 -13.17 30.91
CA GLU A 149 -19.92 -13.07 29.58
C GLU A 149 -21.12 -12.11 29.54
N LYS A 150 -22.06 -12.25 30.49
CA LYS A 150 -23.25 -11.39 30.58
C LYS A 150 -22.91 -9.91 30.78
N SER A 151 -21.88 -9.61 31.57
CA SER A 151 -21.44 -8.24 31.82
C SER A 151 -20.78 -7.63 30.58
N TYR A 152 -19.95 -8.41 29.88
CA TYR A 152 -19.32 -7.95 28.64
C TYR A 152 -20.33 -7.70 27.52
N ILE A 153 -21.31 -8.59 27.35
CA ILE A 153 -22.37 -8.43 26.34
C ILE A 153 -23.12 -7.10 26.53
N ASN A 154 -23.37 -6.71 27.79
CA ASN A 154 -24.08 -5.48 28.13
C ASN A 154 -23.15 -4.27 28.37
N SER A 155 -21.85 -4.40 28.09
CA SER A 155 -20.88 -3.34 28.37
C SER A 155 -20.83 -2.29 27.26
N ASN A 156 -20.71 -1.02 27.63
CA ASN A 156 -20.45 0.07 26.68
C ASN A 156 -19.17 -0.17 25.86
N PHE A 157 -18.19 -0.87 26.43
CA PHE A 157 -16.95 -1.24 25.76
C PHE A 157 -17.20 -2.11 24.53
N LYS A 158 -18.07 -3.12 24.65
CA LYS A 158 -18.48 -3.95 23.51
C LYS A 158 -19.15 -3.10 22.43
N THR A 159 -20.10 -2.24 22.79
CA THR A 159 -20.80 -1.38 21.83
C THR A 159 -19.84 -0.47 21.06
N ILE A 160 -18.86 0.13 21.74
CA ILE A 160 -17.82 0.96 21.11
C ILE A 160 -16.96 0.13 20.15
N LEU A 161 -16.53 -1.06 20.56
CA LEU A 161 -15.75 -1.95 19.70
C LEU A 161 -16.54 -2.39 18.47
N ASP A 162 -17.79 -2.83 18.64
CA ASP A 162 -18.65 -3.26 17.53
C ASP A 162 -18.88 -2.11 16.54
N THR A 163 -19.15 -0.91 17.05
CA THR A 163 -19.31 0.30 16.23
C THR A 163 -18.03 0.59 15.46
N THR A 164 -16.88 0.52 16.12
CA THR A 164 -15.57 0.75 15.49
C THR A 164 -15.27 -0.29 14.41
N ILE A 165 -15.54 -1.57 14.70
CA ILE A 165 -15.36 -2.68 13.76
C ILE A 165 -16.28 -2.49 12.54
N TYR A 166 -17.54 -2.13 12.77
CA TYR A 166 -18.50 -1.85 11.70
C TYR A 166 -18.01 -0.72 10.79
N PHE A 167 -17.62 0.42 11.36
CA PHE A 167 -17.07 1.54 10.57
C PHE A 167 -15.81 1.16 9.82
N LEU A 168 -14.88 0.42 10.44
CA LEU A 168 -13.67 -0.03 9.79
C LEU A 168 -13.93 -1.04 8.69
N TYR A 169 -14.96 -1.88 8.83
CA TYR A 169 -15.37 -2.84 7.81
C TYR A 169 -15.93 -2.14 6.58
N GLU A 170 -16.88 -1.22 6.77
CA GLU A 170 -17.47 -0.41 5.69
C GLU A 170 -16.42 0.45 4.99
N MET A 171 -15.59 1.14 5.77
CA MET A 171 -14.54 2.02 5.24
C MET A 171 -13.29 1.26 4.78
N ARG A 172 -13.22 -0.06 4.97
CA ARG A 172 -12.01 -0.87 4.73
C ARG A 172 -11.47 -0.67 3.33
N THR A 173 -12.34 -0.74 2.33
CA THR A 173 -11.96 -0.59 0.92
C THR A 173 -11.40 0.80 0.65
N ILE A 174 -12.05 1.84 1.17
CA ILE A 174 -11.61 3.24 1.00
C ILE A 174 -10.27 3.46 1.68
N ILE A 175 -10.12 2.97 2.92
CA ILE A 175 -8.88 3.06 3.69
C ILE A 175 -7.75 2.35 2.94
N ILE A 176 -7.96 1.11 2.47
CA ILE A 176 -6.96 0.34 1.71
C ILE A 176 -6.58 1.05 0.42
N VAL A 177 -7.55 1.56 -0.35
CA VAL A 177 -7.27 2.33 -1.58
C VAL A 177 -6.45 3.57 -1.24
N PHE A 178 -6.80 4.30 -0.18
CA PHE A 178 -6.07 5.49 0.25
C PHE A 178 -4.63 5.17 0.69
N ILE A 179 -4.45 4.13 1.51
CA ILE A 179 -3.12 3.63 1.91
C ILE A 179 -2.32 3.21 0.67
N THR A 180 -2.95 2.51 -0.27
CA THR A 180 -2.31 2.07 -1.51
C THR A 180 -1.82 3.28 -2.30
N ILE A 181 -2.65 4.31 -2.49
CA ILE A 181 -2.25 5.55 -3.18
C ILE A 181 -1.09 6.24 -2.45
N LEU A 182 -1.10 6.26 -1.12
CA LEU A 182 -0.04 6.87 -0.30
C LEU A 182 1.26 6.07 -0.28
N ALA A 183 1.17 4.73 -0.27
CA ALA A 183 2.32 3.84 -0.23
C ALA A 183 3.04 3.84 -1.59
N PHE A 184 2.31 3.63 -2.67
CA PHE A 184 2.91 3.48 -3.99
C PHE A 184 3.54 4.79 -4.49
N GLU A 185 4.88 4.82 -4.55
CA GLU A 185 5.66 5.97 -5.02
C GLU A 185 5.18 6.57 -6.36
N PRO A 186 4.84 5.82 -7.43
CA PRO A 186 4.37 6.42 -8.67
C PRO A 186 3.05 7.20 -8.48
N TYR A 187 2.13 6.66 -7.68
CA TYR A 187 0.87 7.34 -7.36
C TYR A 187 1.08 8.50 -6.40
N ARG A 188 1.99 8.37 -5.45
CA ARG A 188 2.38 9.45 -4.53
C ARG A 188 2.95 10.64 -5.30
N SER A 189 3.88 10.40 -6.23
CA SER A 189 4.44 11.47 -7.07
C SER A 189 3.38 12.11 -7.96
N ALA A 190 2.49 11.33 -8.58
CA ALA A 190 1.38 11.86 -9.38
C ALA A 190 0.37 12.65 -8.53
N SER A 191 0.05 12.18 -7.33
CA SER A 191 -0.85 12.84 -6.39
C SER A 191 -0.26 14.16 -5.91
N PHE A 192 1.03 14.19 -5.54
CA PHE A 192 1.71 15.44 -5.22
C PHE A 192 1.74 16.40 -6.41
N LEU A 193 1.94 15.92 -7.63
CA LEU A 193 1.86 16.75 -8.83
C LEU A 193 0.46 17.36 -9.02
N LEU A 194 -0.61 16.58 -8.80
CA LEU A 194 -1.99 17.03 -8.86
C LEU A 194 -2.32 18.08 -7.78
N PHE A 195 -1.94 17.83 -6.52
CA PHE A 195 -2.18 18.79 -5.44
C PHE A 195 -1.33 20.05 -5.57
N HIS A 196 -0.10 19.92 -6.08
CA HIS A 196 0.75 21.07 -6.37
C HIS A 196 0.35 21.80 -7.65
N GLN A 197 -0.57 21.25 -8.46
CA GLN A 197 -1.07 21.85 -9.70
C GLN A 197 -1.76 23.19 -9.46
N GLY A 198 -2.30 23.43 -8.24
CA GLY A 198 -2.73 24.77 -7.83
C GLY A 198 -1.62 25.83 -7.94
N SER A 199 -0.36 25.46 -7.72
CA SER A 199 0.81 26.32 -7.94
C SER A 199 1.30 26.32 -9.40
N TRP A 200 0.90 25.35 -10.23
CA TRP A 200 1.22 25.40 -11.66
C TRP A 200 0.37 26.42 -12.39
N ILE A 201 -0.87 26.69 -11.95
CA ILE A 201 -1.71 27.74 -12.54
C ILE A 201 -0.99 29.10 -12.48
N THR A 202 -0.40 29.45 -11.34
CA THR A 202 0.42 30.69 -11.21
C THR A 202 1.70 30.63 -12.05
N LYS A 203 2.28 29.44 -12.22
CA LYS A 203 3.47 29.26 -13.07
C LYS A 203 3.17 29.37 -14.57
N VAL A 204 2.01 28.91 -15.03
CA VAL A 204 1.58 29.04 -16.43
C VAL A 204 1.19 30.49 -16.75
N GLU A 205 0.55 31.19 -15.82
CA GLU A 205 0.26 32.62 -15.96
C GLU A 205 1.54 33.46 -16.08
N SER A 206 2.55 33.21 -15.24
CA SER A 206 3.82 33.94 -15.32
C SER A 206 4.57 33.71 -16.65
N ILE A 207 4.53 32.50 -17.20
CA ILE A 207 5.13 32.21 -18.53
C ILE A 207 4.37 32.94 -19.65
N LYS A 208 3.03 33.01 -19.57
CA LYS A 208 2.22 33.76 -20.54
C LYS A 208 2.49 35.26 -20.44
N MET A 209 2.65 35.80 -19.23
CA MET A 209 3.08 37.19 -19.02
C MET A 209 4.48 37.44 -19.59
N LEU A 210 5.44 36.54 -19.33
CA LEU A 210 6.82 36.67 -19.81
C LEU A 210 6.88 36.72 -21.35
N LYS A 211 6.14 35.82 -22.02
CA LYS A 211 6.03 35.83 -23.49
C LYS A 211 5.43 37.13 -24.02
N THR A 212 4.45 37.69 -23.32
CA THR A 212 3.80 38.96 -23.69
C THR A 212 4.77 40.13 -23.54
N ILE A 213 5.60 40.13 -22.49
CA ILE A 213 6.64 41.14 -22.28
C ILE A 213 7.74 41.01 -23.36
N GLU A 214 8.18 39.80 -23.68
CA GLU A 214 9.16 39.57 -24.76
C GLU A 214 8.64 40.01 -26.13
N THR A 215 7.36 39.76 -26.44
CA THR A 215 6.77 40.23 -27.71
C THR A 215 6.64 41.75 -27.75
N LYS A 216 6.30 42.40 -26.64
CA LYS A 216 6.32 43.88 -26.54
C LYS A 216 7.75 44.43 -26.72
N LYS A 217 8.75 43.80 -26.10
CA LYS A 217 10.16 44.20 -26.26
C LYS A 217 10.67 44.01 -27.69
N LYS A 218 10.30 42.92 -28.36
CA LYS A 218 10.62 42.71 -29.78
C LYS A 218 9.97 43.73 -30.69
N ARG A 219 8.71 44.14 -30.43
CA ARG A 219 8.08 45.23 -31.20
C ARG A 219 8.77 46.59 -30.97
N SER A 220 9.24 46.86 -29.77
CA SER A 220 10.03 48.08 -29.49
C SER A 220 11.41 48.05 -30.16
N ASN A 221 12.02 46.87 -30.26
CA ASN A 221 13.36 46.73 -30.84
C ASN A 221 13.35 46.43 -32.35
N HIS A 222 12.20 46.21 -32.99
CA HIS A 222 12.13 46.02 -34.44
C HIS A 222 12.38 47.32 -35.23
N GLY A 223 12.68 48.43 -34.55
CA GLY A 223 13.37 49.59 -35.13
C GLY A 223 14.89 49.46 -35.18
N VAL A 224 15.50 48.38 -34.65
CA VAL A 224 16.96 48.17 -34.65
C VAL A 224 17.25 46.74 -35.07
N GLN A 225 17.22 46.56 -36.38
CA GLN A 225 17.59 45.35 -37.11
C GLN A 225 19.12 45.26 -37.16
N ILE A 226 19.75 44.29 -36.48
CA ILE A 226 21.06 43.72 -36.85
C ILE A 226 21.24 42.35 -36.17
N ASN A 227 21.33 41.33 -37.02
CA ASN A 227 22.07 40.06 -36.93
C ASN A 227 22.52 39.56 -35.55
N SER A 228 21.83 38.55 -35.04
CA SER A 228 22.43 37.50 -34.19
C SER A 228 21.71 36.16 -34.42
N ASP A 229 21.69 35.74 -35.68
CA ASP A 229 21.49 34.33 -36.01
C ASP A 229 22.77 33.58 -35.67
N VAL A 230 22.70 32.66 -34.71
CA VAL A 230 23.29 31.29 -34.77
C VAL A 230 23.10 30.60 -33.41
N LYS A 231 22.05 29.76 -33.41
CA LYS A 231 21.97 28.41 -32.85
C LYS A 231 22.28 28.21 -31.36
N ASN A 232 21.23 28.38 -30.57
CA ASN A 232 21.03 27.76 -29.26
C ASN A 232 20.08 26.55 -29.37
N ASN A 233 20.46 25.51 -30.14
CA ASN A 233 19.57 24.38 -30.47
C ASN A 233 19.92 23.03 -29.83
N THR A 234 20.86 22.98 -28.88
CA THR A 234 21.29 21.69 -28.29
C THR A 234 20.63 21.35 -26.95
N GLN A 235 19.76 22.21 -26.39
CA GLN A 235 19.16 21.98 -25.06
C GLN A 235 17.65 21.71 -25.11
N LYS A 236 17.19 20.82 -25.99
CA LYS A 236 15.76 20.42 -26.04
C LYS A 236 15.45 18.92 -26.10
N CYS A 237 16.45 18.03 -26.10
CA CYS A 237 16.18 16.60 -26.27
C CYS A 237 15.89 15.79 -24.98
N PHE A 238 15.81 16.41 -23.79
CA PHE A 238 15.64 15.66 -22.53
C PHE A 238 14.30 15.84 -21.80
N ARG A 239 13.21 16.26 -22.45
CA ARG A 239 11.95 16.49 -21.71
C ARG A 239 10.64 15.93 -22.28
N ILE A 240 10.61 15.09 -23.32
CA ILE A 240 9.34 14.59 -23.86
C ILE A 240 9.40 13.10 -24.25
N ARG A 241 9.85 12.21 -23.35
CA ARG A 241 9.70 10.76 -23.56
C ARG A 241 8.95 10.00 -22.45
N THR A 242 8.51 10.68 -21.40
CA THR A 242 7.74 10.06 -20.31
C THR A 242 6.22 10.18 -20.47
N ASP A 243 5.72 11.03 -21.39
CA ASP A 243 4.27 11.30 -21.47
C ASP A 243 3.49 10.20 -22.21
N ALA A 244 4.07 9.53 -23.22
CA ALA A 244 3.33 8.54 -24.00
C ALA A 244 3.00 7.27 -23.19
N THR A 245 3.94 6.77 -22.38
CA THR A 245 3.75 5.56 -21.58
C THR A 245 2.82 5.80 -20.39
N LEU A 246 2.91 6.98 -19.75
CA LEU A 246 2.05 7.34 -18.63
C LEU A 246 0.62 7.63 -19.11
N SER A 247 0.46 8.31 -20.26
CA SER A 247 -0.85 8.54 -20.88
C SER A 247 -1.51 7.22 -21.30
N ALA A 248 -0.76 6.27 -21.86
CA ALA A 248 -1.29 4.95 -22.21
C ALA A 248 -1.72 4.13 -20.98
N MET A 249 -0.97 4.19 -19.88
CA MET A 249 -1.36 3.53 -18.62
C MET A 249 -2.55 4.22 -17.95
N LEU A 250 -2.57 5.55 -17.89
CA LEU A 250 -3.71 6.30 -17.36
C LEU A 250 -4.95 6.10 -18.23
N CYS A 251 -4.84 6.00 -19.55
CA CYS A 251 -5.96 5.71 -20.44
C CYS A 251 -6.55 4.30 -20.22
N ARG A 252 -5.72 3.34 -19.82
CA ARG A 252 -6.22 2.01 -19.39
C ARG A 252 -6.89 2.04 -18.03
N VAL A 253 -6.41 2.85 -17.09
CA VAL A 253 -7.01 2.98 -15.75
C VAL A 253 -8.26 3.88 -15.77
N THR A 254 -8.35 4.85 -16.68
CA THR A 254 -9.54 5.70 -16.87
C THR A 254 -10.65 5.06 -17.70
N ASN A 255 -10.54 3.78 -18.07
CA ASN A 255 -11.72 2.92 -18.26
C ASN A 255 -12.42 2.59 -16.92
N LEU A 256 -12.46 3.60 -16.05
CA LEU A 256 -13.26 3.81 -14.85
C LEU A 256 -14.77 3.72 -15.10
N LYS A 257 -15.21 3.34 -16.31
CA LYS A 257 -16.57 2.89 -16.56
C LYS A 257 -16.94 1.72 -15.64
N ILE A 258 -16.01 0.79 -15.36
CA ILE A 258 -16.30 -0.32 -14.44
C ILE A 258 -16.55 0.19 -13.01
N PHE A 259 -15.76 1.16 -12.53
CA PHE A 259 -15.94 1.72 -11.19
C PHE A 259 -17.20 2.58 -11.09
N GLN A 260 -17.53 3.36 -12.14
CA GLN A 260 -18.79 4.11 -12.19
C GLN A 260 -20.03 3.22 -12.35
N THR A 261 -19.91 2.07 -13.01
CA THR A 261 -21.01 1.09 -13.10
C THR A 261 -21.20 0.38 -11.76
N LEU A 262 -20.11 -0.02 -11.09
CA LEU A 262 -20.18 -0.57 -9.72
C LEU A 262 -20.74 0.44 -8.72
N SER A 263 -20.33 1.72 -8.78
CA SER A 263 -20.87 2.75 -7.87
C SER A 263 -22.34 3.03 -8.13
N ARG A 264 -22.81 2.99 -9.38
CA ARG A 264 -24.23 3.17 -9.71
C ARG A 264 -25.09 2.00 -9.25
N ASN A 265 -24.58 0.77 -9.32
CA ASN A 265 -25.32 -0.41 -8.87
C ASN A 265 -25.34 -0.56 -7.35
N ILE A 266 -24.45 0.11 -6.61
CA ILE A 266 -24.47 0.11 -5.13
C ILE A 266 -25.39 1.22 -4.58
N ILE A 267 -25.67 2.26 -5.36
CA ILE A 267 -26.53 3.39 -4.95
C ILE A 267 -27.97 3.26 -5.49
N SER A 268 -28.24 2.31 -6.38
CA SER A 268 -29.59 1.94 -6.81
C SER A 268 -30.11 0.73 -6.04
#